data_AF-A0A960ARK6-F1
#
_entry.id   AF-A0A960ARK6-F1
#
_cell.length_a   1.000
_cell.length_b   1.000
_cell.length_c   1.000
_cell.angle_alpha   90.00
_cell.angle_beta   90.00
_cell.angle_gamma   90.00
#
_symmetry.space_group_name_H-M   'P 1'
#
loop_
_entity.id
_entity.type
_entity.pdbx_description
1 polymer ?
#
loop_
_entity_poly.entity_id
_entity_poly.type
_entity_poly.pdbx_seq_one_letter_code
_entity_poly.pdbx_strand_id
1 'polypeptide(L)'
;MCKMCDDPSLTMADVRADMFRTIEKYGWLVQYVEAEPGYASFAYTVGLTGKDAPELYVTGLDPQAAATLLNDAGRTILQGDLGPCDLYTAPDGRQYLLGQMVDVRDLLGAIEAYGPNFEALSLTPM
;
A
#
# COMPACT_ATOMS: atom_id res chain seq x y z
N MET A 1 0.76 12.62 4.06
CA MET A 1 0.98 13.38 5.30
C MET A 1 1.84 12.56 6.25
N CYS A 2 3.04 13.03 6.57
CA CYS A 2 3.92 12.40 7.55
C CYS A 2 3.49 12.80 8.96
N LYS A 3 3.11 11.83 9.81
CA LYS A 3 2.61 12.09 11.17
C LYS A 3 3.61 12.85 12.05
N MET A 4 4.92 12.61 11.89
CA MET A 4 5.96 13.36 12.62
C MET A 4 6.12 14.80 12.13
N CYS A 5 5.78 15.08 10.87
CA CYS A 5 5.78 16.45 10.35
C CYS A 5 4.57 17.25 10.86
N ASP A 6 3.43 16.59 11.01
CA ASP A 6 2.21 17.20 11.54
C ASP A 6 2.26 17.41 13.06
N ASP A 7 2.88 16.46 13.78
CA ASP A 7 3.09 16.51 15.22
C ASP A 7 4.57 16.22 15.56
N PRO A 8 5.36 17.28 15.79
CA PRO A 8 6.79 17.15 16.14
C PRO A 8 7.07 16.45 17.48
N SER A 9 6.04 16.20 18.30
CA SER A 9 6.20 15.46 19.56
C SER A 9 6.22 13.94 19.36
N LEU A 10 5.77 13.45 18.21
CA LEU A 10 5.78 12.03 17.89
C LEU A 10 7.18 11.55 17.59
N THR A 11 7.57 10.44 18.24
CA THR A 11 8.80 9.72 17.88
C THR A 11 8.53 8.74 16.74
N MET A 12 9.60 8.28 16.09
CA MET A 12 9.51 7.17 15.12
C MET A 12 8.90 5.91 15.76
N ALA A 13 9.18 5.67 17.04
CA ALA A 13 8.61 4.54 17.78
C ALA A 13 7.09 4.68 17.96
N ASP A 14 6.59 5.90 18.19
CA ASP A 14 5.15 6.16 18.30
C ASP A 14 4.44 5.93 16.98
N VAL A 15 5.01 6.44 15.87
CA VAL A 15 4.47 6.21 14.52
C VAL A 15 4.45 4.73 14.17
N ARG A 16 5.52 4.00 14.49
CA ARG A 16 5.61 2.56 14.33
C ARG A 16 4.55 1.82 15.14
N ALA A 17 4.41 2.15 16.42
CA ALA A 17 3.40 1.52 17.27
C ALA A 17 1.99 1.79 16.74
N ASP A 18 1.75 2.97 16.18
CA ASP A 18 0.48 3.31 15.55
C ASP A 18 0.19 2.53 14.26
N MET A 19 1.23 2.31 13.45
CA MET A 19 1.16 1.44 12.28
C MET A 19 0.69 0.04 12.68
N PHE A 20 1.36 -0.60 13.64
CA PHE A 20 0.99 -1.95 14.08
C PHE A 20 -0.40 -2.02 14.71
N ARG A 21 -0.81 -1.03 15.53
CA ARG A 21 -2.19 -0.95 16.05
C ARG A 21 -3.23 -0.83 14.93
N THR A 22 -2.91 -0.10 13.87
CA THR A 22 -3.81 0.04 12.71
C THR A 22 -3.97 -1.29 11.99
N ILE A 23 -2.86 -2.02 11.74
CA ILE A 23 -2.88 -3.36 11.15
C ILE A 23 -3.69 -4.32 12.01
N GLU A 24 -3.45 -4.35 13.32
CA GLU A 24 -4.18 -5.22 14.24
C GLU A 24 -5.69 -4.97 14.20
N LYS A 25 -6.09 -3.68 14.14
CA LYS A 25 -7.50 -3.29 14.14
C LYS A 25 -8.22 -3.54 12.82
N TYR A 26 -7.57 -3.28 11.69
CA TYR A 26 -8.22 -3.25 10.37
C TYR A 26 -7.76 -4.37 9.43
N GLY A 27 -6.72 -5.10 9.80
CA GLY A 27 -6.09 -6.15 9.00
C GLY A 27 -4.91 -5.65 8.15
N TRP A 28 -4.92 -4.40 7.72
CA TRP A 28 -3.82 -3.73 7.02
C TRP A 28 -3.94 -2.21 7.18
N LEU A 29 -2.89 -1.48 6.84
CA LEU A 29 -2.94 -0.03 6.60
C LEU A 29 -2.63 0.30 5.13
N VAL A 30 -3.02 1.50 4.72
CA VAL A 30 -2.50 2.13 3.50
C VAL A 30 -1.49 3.20 3.92
N GLN A 31 -0.24 3.05 3.49
CA GLN A 31 0.81 4.04 3.66
C GLN A 31 0.88 4.90 2.41
N TYR A 32 0.86 6.22 2.59
CA TYR A 32 1.06 7.19 1.51
C TYR A 32 2.41 7.87 1.68
N VAL A 33 3.15 8.00 0.58
CA VAL A 33 4.43 8.71 0.48
C VAL A 33 4.25 9.86 -0.51
N GLU A 34 4.55 11.07 -0.03
CA GLU A 34 4.42 12.28 -0.83
C GLU A 34 5.46 12.33 -1.94
N ALA A 35 5.14 13.09 -3.00
CA ALA A 35 6.07 13.29 -4.09
C ALA A 35 7.29 14.09 -3.61
N GLU A 36 8.47 13.69 -4.07
CA GLU A 36 9.71 14.44 -3.89
C GLU A 36 10.22 14.91 -5.27
N PRO A 37 11.09 15.92 -5.36
CA PRO A 37 11.65 16.35 -6.63
C PRO A 37 12.27 15.18 -7.42
N GLY A 38 11.65 14.83 -8.56
CA GLY A 38 12.08 13.71 -9.41
C GLY A 38 11.37 12.37 -9.15
N TYR A 39 10.50 12.29 -8.14
CA TYR A 39 9.78 11.07 -7.76
C TYR A 39 8.28 11.35 -7.60
N ALA A 40 7.44 10.54 -8.25
CA ALA A 40 5.98 10.63 -8.08
C ALA A 40 5.59 10.21 -6.66
N SER A 41 4.46 10.75 -6.15
CA SER A 41 3.86 10.20 -4.95
C SER A 41 3.45 8.75 -5.19
N PHE A 42 3.43 7.97 -4.12
CA PHE A 42 2.97 6.59 -4.19
C PHE A 42 2.28 6.20 -2.89
N ALA A 43 1.49 5.14 -2.97
CA ALA A 43 0.89 4.52 -1.81
C ALA A 43 0.99 3.01 -1.92
N TYR A 44 1.03 2.36 -0.77
CA TYR A 44 1.10 0.91 -0.69
C TYR A 44 0.38 0.37 0.54
N THR A 45 0.01 -0.90 0.52
CA THR A 45 -0.55 -1.58 1.68
C THR A 45 0.56 -2.13 2.59
N VAL A 46 0.25 -2.23 3.87
CA VAL A 46 1.07 -2.96 4.85
C VAL A 46 0.12 -3.81 5.66
N GLY A 47 0.18 -5.13 5.53
CA GLY A 47 -0.66 -6.04 6.29
C GLY A 47 -1.25 -7.19 5.48
N LEU A 48 -1.33 -7.05 4.15
CA LEU A 48 -1.87 -8.10 3.29
C LEU A 48 -0.99 -9.35 3.31
N THR A 49 0.32 -9.17 3.48
CA THR A 49 1.27 -10.28 3.65
C THR A 49 0.89 -11.17 4.82
N GLY A 50 0.46 -10.59 5.96
CA GLY A 50 -0.02 -11.35 7.12
C GLY A 50 -1.34 -12.09 6.91
N LYS A 51 -1.95 -11.96 5.73
CA LYS A 51 -3.18 -12.61 5.29
C LYS A 51 -2.96 -13.49 4.06
N ASP A 52 -1.71 -13.87 3.79
CA ASP A 52 -1.32 -14.69 2.64
C ASP A 52 -1.68 -14.06 1.28
N ALA A 53 -1.63 -12.72 1.19
CA ALA A 53 -1.84 -11.96 -0.04
C ALA A 53 -0.68 -10.98 -0.30
N PRO A 54 -0.38 -10.66 -1.57
CA PRO A 54 0.68 -9.70 -1.88
C PRO A 54 0.28 -8.28 -1.46
N GLU A 55 1.26 -7.47 -1.07
CA GLU A 55 1.02 -6.04 -0.86
C GLU A 55 0.69 -5.35 -2.20
N LEU A 56 -0.08 -4.28 -2.15
CA LEU A 56 -0.49 -3.53 -3.33
C LEU A 56 0.23 -2.17 -3.36
N TYR A 57 0.57 -1.70 -4.56
CA TYR A 57 1.30 -0.46 -4.78
C TYR A 57 0.70 0.36 -5.92
N VAL A 58 0.63 1.68 -5.79
CA VAL A 58 0.18 2.60 -6.85
C VAL A 58 0.92 3.93 -6.80
N THR A 59 1.18 4.52 -7.96
CA THR A 59 1.83 5.84 -8.11
C THR A 59 0.88 6.91 -8.63
N GLY A 60 1.14 8.17 -8.30
CA GLY A 60 0.54 9.33 -8.96
C GLY A 60 -0.91 9.63 -8.60
N LEU A 61 -1.45 8.97 -7.57
CA LEU A 61 -2.76 9.28 -7.01
C LEU A 61 -2.62 10.19 -5.78
N ASP A 62 -3.65 10.97 -5.49
CA ASP A 62 -3.76 11.67 -4.21
C ASP A 62 -4.06 10.68 -3.06
N PRO A 63 -3.87 11.06 -1.79
CA PRO A 63 -4.05 10.16 -0.65
C PRO A 63 -5.42 9.49 -0.57
N GLN A 64 -6.50 10.21 -0.89
CA GLN A 64 -7.86 9.70 -0.77
C GLN A 64 -8.18 8.71 -1.90
N ALA A 65 -7.78 9.04 -3.13
CA ALA A 65 -7.92 8.16 -4.28
C ALA A 65 -7.11 6.88 -4.10
N ALA A 66 -5.86 6.99 -3.64
CA ALA A 66 -5.00 5.85 -3.40
C ALA A 66 -5.55 4.94 -2.29
N ALA A 67 -6.01 5.51 -1.17
CA ALA A 67 -6.62 4.75 -0.10
C ALA A 67 -7.90 4.04 -0.53
N THR A 68 -8.74 4.69 -1.35
CA THR A 68 -9.96 4.07 -1.87
C THR A 68 -9.63 2.88 -2.76
N LEU A 69 -8.73 3.09 -3.72
CA LEU A 69 -8.28 2.07 -4.67
C LEU A 69 -7.67 0.85 -3.96
N LEU A 70 -6.65 1.08 -3.11
CA LEU A 70 -5.90 0.01 -2.48
C LEU A 70 -6.72 -0.78 -1.46
N ASN A 71 -7.65 -0.13 -0.76
CA ASN A 71 -8.54 -0.85 0.15
C ASN A 71 -9.56 -1.70 -0.59
N ASP A 72 -10.06 -1.26 -1.74
CA ASP A 72 -10.99 -2.06 -2.54
C ASP A 72 -10.28 -3.24 -3.19
N ALA A 73 -9.19 -2.98 -3.93
CA ALA A 73 -8.36 -4.02 -4.53
C ALA A 73 -7.82 -5.02 -3.49
N GLY A 74 -7.44 -4.55 -2.29
CA GLY A 74 -7.00 -5.40 -1.18
C GLY A 74 -8.10 -6.33 -0.64
N ARG A 75 -9.38 -5.95 -0.73
CA ARG A 75 -10.48 -6.86 -0.40
C ARG A 75 -10.72 -7.88 -1.51
N THR A 76 -10.63 -7.45 -2.77
CA THR A 76 -10.83 -8.33 -3.93
C THR A 76 -9.72 -9.38 -4.03
N ILE A 77 -8.47 -9.03 -3.77
CA ILE A 77 -7.37 -10.01 -3.79
C ILE A 77 -7.51 -11.07 -2.69
N LEU A 78 -8.01 -10.69 -1.51
CA LEU A 78 -8.28 -11.63 -0.42
C LEU A 78 -9.45 -12.57 -0.72
N GLN A 79 -10.30 -12.25 -1.70
CA GLN A 79 -11.34 -13.16 -2.19
C GLN A 79 -10.79 -14.19 -3.17
N GLY A 80 -9.53 -14.05 -3.61
CA GLY A 80 -8.86 -14.94 -4.56
C GLY A 80 -9.12 -14.62 -6.02
N ASP A 81 -9.67 -13.43 -6.30
CA ASP A 81 -10.15 -13.05 -7.63
C ASP A 81 -9.11 -12.34 -8.50
N LEU A 82 -7.91 -12.05 -7.97
CA LEU A 82 -6.88 -11.26 -8.63
C LEU A 82 -5.48 -11.81 -8.37
N GLY A 83 -4.63 -11.77 -9.40
CA GLY A 83 -3.21 -12.06 -9.34
C GLY A 83 -2.40 -11.25 -10.37
N PRO A 84 -1.12 -11.57 -10.55
CA PRO A 84 -0.28 -10.94 -11.56
C PRO A 84 -0.88 -11.08 -12.96
N CYS A 85 -0.75 -10.02 -13.77
CA CYS A 85 -1.28 -9.89 -15.14
C CYS A 85 -2.82 -9.79 -15.25
N ASP A 86 -3.56 -9.79 -14.14
CA ASP A 86 -5.00 -9.55 -14.18
C ASP A 86 -5.34 -8.07 -14.36
N LEU A 87 -6.53 -7.83 -14.92
CA LEU A 87 -7.11 -6.50 -15.03
C LEU A 87 -8.10 -6.29 -13.88
N TYR A 88 -7.82 -5.31 -13.05
CA TYR A 88 -8.73 -4.88 -11.99
C TYR A 88 -9.53 -3.66 -12.45
N THR A 89 -10.84 -3.69 -12.23
CA THR A 89 -11.73 -2.55 -12.47
C THR A 89 -12.09 -1.93 -11.12
N ALA A 90 -11.63 -0.71 -10.89
CA ALA A 90 -11.92 0.03 -9.66
C ALA A 90 -13.40 0.41 -9.56
N PRO A 91 -13.91 0.77 -8.36
CA PRO A 91 -15.30 1.17 -8.18
C PRO A 91 -15.78 2.35 -9.04
N ASP A 92 -14.85 3.19 -9.51
CA ASP A 92 -15.13 4.32 -10.41
C ASP A 92 -15.05 3.95 -11.91
N GLY A 93 -14.85 2.67 -12.23
CA GLY A 93 -14.78 2.15 -13.58
C GLY A 93 -13.40 2.25 -14.24
N ARG A 94 -12.40 2.87 -13.60
CA ARG A 94 -11.02 2.88 -14.13
C ARG A 94 -10.40 1.49 -14.06
N GLN A 95 -9.62 1.15 -15.08
CA GLN A 95 -8.96 -0.14 -15.18
C GLN A 95 -7.48 -0.03 -14.84
N TYR A 96 -6.99 -1.02 -14.11
CA TYR A 96 -5.60 -1.13 -13.69
C TYR A 96 -5.08 -2.52 -14.02
N LEU A 97 -3.92 -2.60 -14.67
CA LEU A 97 -3.19 -3.85 -14.83
C LEU A 97 -2.39 -4.14 -13.57
N LEU A 98 -2.49 -5.37 -13.06
CA LEU A 98 -1.69 -5.84 -11.93
C LEU A 98 -0.35 -6.35 -12.44
N GLY A 99 0.74 -5.68 -12.06
CA GLY A 99 2.11 -6.06 -12.40
C GLY A 99 2.87 -6.60 -11.18
N GLN A 100 3.68 -7.64 -11.35
CA GLN A 100 4.57 -8.09 -10.28
C GLN A 100 5.66 -7.05 -10.02
N MET A 101 5.82 -6.63 -8.76
CA MET A 101 6.97 -5.83 -8.35
C MET A 101 8.18 -6.73 -8.13
N VAL A 102 9.31 -6.38 -8.76
CA VAL A 102 10.61 -7.05 -8.57
C VAL A 102 11.37 -6.44 -7.40
N ASP A 103 11.15 -5.15 -7.13
CA ASP A 103 11.86 -4.38 -6.12
C ASP A 103 10.87 -3.74 -5.16
N VAL A 104 10.96 -4.10 -3.89
CA VAL A 104 10.06 -3.64 -2.82
C VAL A 104 10.77 -2.69 -1.83
N ARG A 105 11.99 -2.22 -2.15
CA ARG A 105 12.82 -1.42 -1.23
C ARG A 105 12.15 -0.15 -0.72
N ASP A 106 11.19 0.40 -1.47
CA ASP A 106 10.46 1.61 -1.07
C ASP A 106 9.29 1.34 -0.12
N LEU A 107 8.91 0.07 0.09
CA LEU A 107 7.79 -0.34 0.95
C LEU A 107 8.27 -0.56 2.39
N LEU A 108 8.92 0.46 2.97
CA LEU A 108 9.63 0.35 4.25
C LEU A 108 8.76 -0.17 5.40
N GLY A 109 7.49 0.24 5.46
CA GLY A 109 6.54 -0.25 6.47
C GLY A 109 6.25 -1.75 6.35
N ALA A 110 6.18 -2.29 5.13
CA ALA A 110 6.00 -3.72 4.89
C ALA A 110 7.29 -4.50 5.19
N ILE A 111 8.45 -3.96 4.79
CA ILE A 111 9.75 -4.54 5.15
C ILE A 111 9.92 -4.63 6.68
N GLU A 112 9.50 -3.60 7.39
CA GLU A 112 9.57 -3.58 8.85
C GLU A 112 8.65 -4.62 9.50
N ALA A 113 7.45 -4.82 8.94
CA ALA A 113 6.47 -5.76 9.48
C ALA A 113 6.79 -7.23 9.13
N TYR A 114 7.31 -7.50 7.93
CA TYR A 114 7.40 -8.86 7.36
C TYR A 114 8.80 -9.26 6.88
N GLY A 115 9.79 -8.38 7.01
CA GLY A 115 11.12 -8.56 6.41
C GLY A 115 11.12 -8.23 4.92
N PRO A 116 12.27 -8.34 4.22
CA PRO A 116 12.39 -7.92 2.81
C PRO A 116 11.82 -8.93 1.80
N ASN A 117 11.35 -10.09 2.26
CA ASN A 117 10.91 -11.20 1.41
C ASN A 117 9.39 -11.34 1.46
N PHE A 118 8.70 -10.50 0.69
CA PHE A 118 7.25 -10.58 0.49
C PHE A 118 6.92 -10.27 -0.98
N GLU A 119 5.72 -10.65 -1.41
CA GLU A 119 5.23 -10.36 -2.75
C GLU A 119 4.49 -9.02 -2.77
N ALA A 120 4.63 -8.27 -3.86
CA ALA A 120 3.88 -7.05 -4.07
C ALA A 120 3.45 -6.90 -5.54
N LEU A 121 2.27 -6.31 -5.75
CA LEU A 121 1.69 -6.02 -7.06
C LEU A 121 1.50 -4.51 -7.26
N SER A 122 1.95 -4.00 -8.39
CA SER A 122 1.68 -2.63 -8.82
C SER A 122 0.36 -2.56 -9.58
N LEU A 123 -0.46 -1.55 -9.29
CA LEU A 123 -1.65 -1.20 -10.06
C LEU A 123 -1.30 -0.09 -11.06
N THR A 124 -1.15 -0.44 -12.33
CA THR A 124 -0.83 0.53 -13.40
C THR A 124 -2.08 0.89 -14.19
N PRO A 125 -2.45 2.18 -14.30
CA PRO A 125 -3.59 2.59 -15.13
C PRO A 125 -3.46 2.12 -16.58
N MET A 126 -4.58 1.68 -17.15
CA MET A 126 -4.71 1.29 -18.57
C MET A 126 -5.30 2.39 -19.45
#